data_AF-A0A2T7DTY1-F1
#
_entry.id   AF-A0A2T7DTY1-F1
#
_cell.length_a   1.000
_cell.length_b   1.000
_cell.length_c   1.000
_cell.angle_alpha   90.00
_cell.angle_beta   90.00
_cell.angle_gamma   90.00
#
_symmetry.space_group_name_H-M   'P 1'
#
loop_
_entity.id
_entity.type
_entity.pdbx_description
1 polymer ?
#
loop_
_entity_poly.entity_id
_entity_poly.type
_entity_poly.pdbx_seq_one_letter_code
_entity_poly.pdbx_strand_id
1 'polypeptide(L)'
;MAATLARVSLPAALRALARPRHGAAEAPLQFDATAIARGSLIGVRGTGTGTGADGALQADEEAVVPRSVPAHIAYELQKAGHRYLDVRTESEFRAGHPERAVNIPYVFRTDSGTTKNTNLNFLEQVSRIFGKDDEILVGCQSGRRSLMAATELHSAGFTDVTDIAGGFSSWREKGLPINQ
;
A
#
# COMPACT_ATOMS: atom_id res chain seq x y z
N MET A 1 31.15 -42.10 -44.22
CA MET A 1 31.27 -41.80 -42.78
C MET A 1 32.43 -40.83 -42.63
N ALA A 2 32.37 -39.59 -42.11
CA ALA A 2 31.34 -38.76 -41.52
C ALA A 2 31.67 -37.28 -41.85
N ALA A 3 30.68 -36.39 -41.70
CA ALA A 3 30.57 -35.10 -42.36
C ALA A 3 31.41 -33.95 -41.79
N THR A 4 31.71 -33.02 -42.70
CA THR A 4 32.44 -31.76 -42.56
C THR A 4 31.53 -30.60 -42.09
N LEU A 5 32.06 -29.78 -41.16
CA LEU A 5 31.76 -28.36 -40.83
C LEU A 5 30.31 -27.87 -40.70
N ALA A 6 29.99 -27.30 -39.52
CA ALA A 6 29.28 -26.01 -39.42
C ALA A 6 29.52 -25.35 -38.05
N ARG A 7 30.37 -24.31 -38.00
CA ARG A 7 30.35 -23.31 -36.92
C ARG A 7 29.24 -22.31 -37.26
N VAL A 8 28.19 -22.28 -36.46
CA VAL A 8 27.17 -21.23 -36.53
C VAL A 8 27.44 -20.23 -35.41
N SER A 9 27.75 -19.00 -35.82
CA SER A 9 27.95 -17.80 -35.01
C SER A 9 26.83 -16.83 -35.37
N LEU A 10 26.02 -16.38 -34.41
CA LEU A 10 25.11 -15.21 -34.51
C LEU A 10 24.53 -14.90 -33.10
N PRO A 11 24.08 -13.66 -32.81
CA PRO A 11 24.89 -12.70 -32.05
C PRO A 11 24.22 -12.15 -30.78
N ALA A 12 25.01 -11.38 -30.03
CA ALA A 12 24.58 -10.51 -28.95
C ALA A 12 23.61 -9.42 -29.44
N ALA A 13 22.33 -9.51 -29.07
CA ALA A 13 21.38 -8.40 -29.18
C ALA A 13 20.11 -8.63 -28.33
N LEU A 14 20.15 -8.22 -27.08
CA LEU A 14 18.95 -7.70 -26.38
C LEU A 14 19.44 -6.65 -25.37
N ARG A 15 20.07 -5.57 -25.86
CA ARG A 15 19.42 -4.29 -26.13
C ARG A 15 18.50 -3.85 -24.98
N ALA A 16 19.07 -2.98 -24.16
CA ALA A 16 18.40 -2.09 -23.24
C ALA A 16 17.07 -1.58 -23.82
N LEU A 17 16.01 -1.69 -23.02
CA LEU A 17 14.83 -0.84 -23.12
C LEU A 17 14.54 -0.29 -21.73
N ALA A 18 15.27 0.77 -21.41
CA ALA A 18 14.67 1.91 -20.74
C ALA A 18 13.38 2.27 -21.48
N ARG A 19 12.27 2.34 -20.75
CA ARG A 19 11.01 2.89 -21.24
C ARG A 19 10.47 3.89 -20.20
N PRO A 20 9.68 4.87 -20.67
CA PRO A 20 10.02 6.28 -20.51
C PRO A 20 9.19 6.98 -19.45
N ARG A 21 9.73 8.08 -18.91
CA ARG A 21 8.97 9.11 -18.20
C ARG A 21 8.16 9.91 -19.24
N HIS A 22 6.89 9.56 -19.39
CA HIS A 22 5.84 10.48 -19.85
C HIS A 22 4.95 10.73 -18.62
N GLY A 23 4.64 11.94 -18.18
CA GLY A 23 4.49 13.17 -18.96
C GLY A 23 3.11 13.23 -19.61
N ALA A 24 2.05 13.26 -18.79
CA ALA A 24 0.71 13.76 -19.10
C ALA A 24 0.09 14.16 -17.75
N ALA A 25 0.08 15.43 -17.34
CA ALA A 25 -0.80 16.48 -17.84
C ALA A 25 -2.29 16.12 -17.74
N GLU A 26 -2.84 16.39 -16.56
CA GLU A 26 -4.10 17.10 -16.27
C GLU A 26 -5.44 16.56 -16.83
N ALA A 27 -6.29 16.13 -15.90
CA ALA A 27 -7.70 16.51 -15.86
C ALA A 27 -8.20 16.49 -14.40
N PRO A 28 -8.73 17.60 -13.86
CA PRO A 28 -9.23 17.64 -12.49
C PRO A 28 -10.65 17.07 -12.45
N LEU A 29 -10.86 15.98 -11.70
CA LEU A 29 -12.20 15.58 -11.28
C LEU A 29 -12.49 16.23 -9.93
N GLN A 30 -13.20 17.35 -10.01
CA GLN A 30 -13.86 18.02 -8.89
C GLN A 30 -14.83 17.05 -8.21
N PHE A 31 -14.61 16.79 -6.93
CA PHE A 31 -15.68 16.35 -6.02
C PHE A 31 -15.84 17.42 -4.95
N ASP A 32 -17.00 18.08 -5.00
CA ASP A 32 -17.46 19.13 -4.11
C ASP A 32 -17.32 18.76 -2.63
N ALA A 33 -16.48 19.52 -1.92
CA ALA A 33 -16.43 19.55 -0.47
C ALA A 33 -17.70 20.23 0.05
N THR A 34 -18.75 19.45 0.31
CA THR A 34 -19.91 19.92 1.04
C THR A 34 -19.51 20.19 2.48
N ALA A 35 -19.60 21.48 2.82
CA ALA A 35 -19.39 22.06 4.13
C ALA A 35 -20.15 21.34 5.25
N ILE A 36 -19.45 21.00 6.33
CA ILE A 36 -20.07 20.84 7.65
C ILE A 36 -19.59 21.99 8.53
N ALA A 37 -20.55 22.90 8.68
CA ALA A 37 -20.74 23.97 9.64
C ALA A 37 -19.78 24.07 10.83
N ARG A 38 -19.27 25.30 10.98
CA ARG A 38 -18.85 25.95 12.23
C ARG A 38 -19.97 25.89 13.27
N GLY A 39 -19.62 25.61 14.54
CA GLY A 39 -20.56 25.83 15.64
C GLY A 39 -20.03 25.53 17.03
N SER A 40 -19.96 26.59 17.84
CA SER A 40 -20.07 26.62 19.31
C SER A 40 -18.82 26.41 20.19
N LEU A 41 -18.11 27.53 20.35
CA LEU A 41 -17.96 28.29 21.61
C LEU A 41 -18.55 27.62 22.87
N ILE A 42 -17.69 27.09 23.74
CA ILE A 42 -17.93 27.11 25.20
C ILE A 42 -16.64 27.57 25.88
N GLY A 43 -16.66 28.83 26.30
CA GLY A 43 -15.66 29.37 27.21
C GLY A 43 -15.91 28.83 28.62
N VAL A 44 -14.88 28.23 29.21
CA VAL A 44 -14.81 28.06 30.66
C VAL A 44 -13.60 28.82 31.17
N ARG A 45 -13.87 29.87 31.95
CA ARG A 45 -12.89 30.54 32.81
C ARG A 45 -12.53 29.58 33.94
N GLY A 46 -11.26 29.22 34.05
CA GLY A 46 -10.70 28.46 35.17
C GLY A 46 -9.39 29.11 35.62
N THR A 47 -9.36 29.52 36.87
CA THR A 47 -8.35 30.31 37.56
C THR A 47 -6.98 29.63 37.63
N GLY A 48 -5.92 30.43 37.48
CA GLY A 48 -4.55 29.97 37.62
C GLY A 48 -4.16 29.63 39.06
N THR A 49 -3.33 28.60 39.18
CA THR A 49 -2.32 28.42 40.22
C THR A 49 -1.15 27.68 39.59
N GLY A 50 -0.02 28.37 39.41
CA GLY A 50 1.20 27.77 38.90
C GLY A 50 1.86 26.89 39.95
N THR A 51 2.32 25.71 39.53
CA THR A 51 3.41 24.96 40.17
C THR A 51 4.04 24.11 39.07
N GLY A 52 5.34 24.29 38.87
CA GLY A 52 6.08 23.68 37.78
C GLY A 52 6.16 22.16 37.88
N ALA A 53 6.12 21.51 36.73
CA ALA A 53 6.70 20.21 36.48
C ALA A 53 6.98 20.09 34.98
N ASP A 54 8.23 19.77 34.68
CA ASP A 54 8.74 19.36 33.39
C ASP A 54 7.84 18.26 32.79
N GLY A 55 7.43 18.39 31.53
CA GLY A 55 6.58 17.36 30.94
C GLY A 55 6.07 17.67 29.56
N ALA A 56 6.86 17.18 28.58
CA ALA A 56 6.44 16.73 27.26
C ALA A 56 5.44 17.63 26.50
N LEU A 57 5.98 18.29 25.48
CA LEU A 57 5.24 18.64 24.27
C LEU A 57 4.47 17.39 23.82
N GLN A 58 3.17 17.32 24.11
CA GLN A 58 2.26 16.47 23.38
C GLN A 58 2.26 17.00 21.95
N ALA A 59 3.10 16.39 21.10
CA ALA A 59 2.79 16.34 19.69
C ALA A 59 1.44 15.63 19.60
N ASP A 60 0.44 16.37 19.16
CA ASP A 60 -0.68 15.79 18.43
C ASP A 60 -0.09 14.90 17.32
N GLU A 61 0.15 13.63 17.62
CA GLU A 61 0.18 12.59 16.59
C GLU A 61 -1.24 12.55 16.03
N GLU A 62 -1.52 13.44 15.09
CA GLU A 62 -2.67 13.36 14.22
C GLU A 62 -2.57 11.99 13.54
N ALA A 63 -3.29 11.01 14.10
CA ALA A 63 -3.22 9.63 13.66
C ALA A 63 -3.55 9.60 12.18
N VAL A 64 -2.53 9.43 11.35
CA VAL A 64 -2.68 9.45 9.90
C VAL A 64 -3.53 8.26 9.52
N VAL A 65 -4.82 8.53 9.28
CA VAL A 65 -5.78 7.55 8.79
C VAL A 65 -5.57 7.42 7.28
N PRO A 66 -5.04 6.28 6.80
CA PRO A 66 -4.82 6.11 5.38
C PRO A 66 -6.17 6.07 4.65
N ARG A 67 -6.18 6.57 3.42
CA ARG A 67 -7.36 6.54 2.54
C ARG A 67 -7.80 5.09 2.36
N SER A 68 -9.11 4.81 2.49
CA SER A 68 -9.66 3.47 2.26
C SER A 68 -10.72 3.50 1.16
N VAL A 69 -10.63 2.60 0.19
CA VAL A 69 -11.53 2.51 -0.98
C VAL A 69 -12.13 1.11 -1.12
N PRO A 70 -13.36 0.96 -1.64
CA PRO A 70 -13.96 -0.36 -1.85
C PRO A 70 -13.25 -1.13 -2.98
N ALA A 71 -13.33 -2.47 -2.95
CA ALA A 71 -12.60 -3.36 -3.86
C ALA A 71 -12.77 -3.06 -5.37
N HIS A 72 -13.96 -2.67 -5.80
CA HIS A 72 -14.21 -2.32 -7.21
C HIS A 72 -13.45 -1.05 -7.65
N ILE A 73 -13.34 -0.05 -6.77
CA ILE A 73 -12.54 1.15 -7.06
C ILE A 73 -11.05 0.80 -7.04
N ALA A 74 -10.61 -0.04 -6.11
CA ALA A 74 -9.23 -0.53 -6.09
C ALA A 74 -8.85 -1.24 -7.40
N TYR A 75 -9.77 -1.98 -8.01
CA TYR A 75 -9.55 -2.59 -9.33
C TYR A 75 -9.40 -1.56 -10.46
N GLU A 76 -10.20 -0.50 -10.46
CA GLU A 76 -10.05 0.57 -11.45
C GLU A 76 -8.72 1.34 -11.24
N LEU A 77 -8.31 1.58 -10.00
CA LEU A 77 -6.99 2.15 -9.69
C LEU A 77 -5.86 1.22 -10.15
N GLN A 78 -5.99 -0.08 -9.93
CA GLN A 78 -5.01 -1.05 -10.43
C GLN A 78 -4.87 -1.00 -11.96
N LYS A 79 -5.98 -0.83 -12.69
CA LYS A 79 -5.97 -0.63 -14.15
C LYS A 79 -5.34 0.70 -14.56
N ALA A 80 -5.48 1.74 -13.75
CA ALA A 80 -4.84 3.04 -13.96
C ALA A 80 -3.31 2.99 -13.75
N GLY A 81 -2.78 1.91 -13.17
CA GLY A 81 -1.35 1.69 -13.00
C GLY A 81 -0.88 1.63 -11.54
N HIS A 82 -1.80 1.80 -10.59
CA HIS A 82 -1.48 1.69 -9.17
C HIS A 82 -1.00 0.29 -8.84
N ARG A 83 -0.03 0.21 -7.94
CA ARG A 83 0.62 -1.06 -7.60
C ARG A 83 -0.05 -1.70 -6.41
N TYR A 84 -0.39 -2.98 -6.54
CA TYR A 84 -1.05 -3.71 -5.46
C TYR A 84 -0.03 -4.39 -4.55
N LEU A 85 -0.12 -4.11 -3.25
CA LEU A 85 0.62 -4.74 -2.16
C LEU A 85 -0.32 -5.64 -1.35
N ASP A 86 -0.12 -6.95 -1.45
CA ASP A 86 -0.83 -7.94 -0.65
C ASP A 86 -0.04 -8.23 0.63
N VAL A 87 -0.63 -7.91 1.79
CA VAL A 87 0.00 -8.10 3.10
C VAL A 87 -0.39 -9.40 3.82
N ARG A 88 -1.09 -10.30 3.12
CA ARG A 88 -1.45 -11.62 3.62
C ARG A 88 -0.24 -12.55 3.64
N THR A 89 -0.42 -13.73 4.26
CA THR A 89 0.58 -14.78 4.22
C THR A 89 0.77 -15.32 2.80
N GLU A 90 1.95 -15.87 2.50
CA GLU A 90 2.22 -16.47 1.18
C GLU A 90 1.22 -17.57 0.80
N SER A 91 0.78 -18.37 1.79
CA SER A 91 -0.23 -19.42 1.57
C SER A 91 -1.57 -18.84 1.12
N GLU A 92 -2.00 -17.72 1.69
CA GLU A 92 -3.21 -16.99 1.27
C GLU A 92 -3.04 -16.41 -0.14
N PHE A 93 -1.85 -15.92 -0.48
CA PHE A 93 -1.55 -15.33 -1.79
C PHE A 93 -1.55 -16.38 -2.91
N ARG A 94 -0.90 -17.54 -2.69
CA ARG A 94 -0.88 -18.67 -3.64
C ARG A 94 -2.26 -19.28 -3.88
N ALA A 95 -3.18 -19.15 -2.93
CA ALA A 95 -4.56 -19.61 -3.11
C ALA A 95 -5.35 -18.71 -4.08
N GLY A 96 -4.92 -17.46 -4.26
CA GLY A 96 -5.51 -16.50 -5.18
C GLY A 96 -5.18 -15.07 -4.77
N HIS A 97 -4.89 -14.23 -5.75
CA HIS A 97 -4.51 -12.83 -5.56
C HIS A 97 -4.88 -11.97 -6.78
N PRO A 98 -5.01 -10.65 -6.64
CA PRO A 98 -5.20 -9.75 -7.78
C PRO A 98 -4.02 -9.78 -8.75
N GLU A 99 -4.27 -9.49 -10.02
CA GLU A 99 -3.21 -9.47 -11.04
C GLU A 99 -2.08 -8.52 -10.69
N ARG A 100 -0.83 -8.92 -10.94
CA ARG A 100 0.37 -8.09 -10.69
C ARG A 100 0.53 -7.62 -9.24
N ALA A 101 -0.14 -8.26 -8.29
CA ALA A 101 0.03 -8.00 -6.87
C ALA A 101 1.41 -8.49 -6.40
N VAL A 102 2.04 -7.70 -5.54
CA VAL A 102 3.28 -8.07 -4.84
C VAL A 102 2.91 -8.51 -3.43
N ASN A 103 3.34 -9.70 -3.02
CA ASN A 103 3.10 -10.18 -1.66
C ASN A 103 4.26 -9.82 -0.74
N ILE A 104 3.96 -9.07 0.34
CA ILE A 104 4.89 -8.83 1.45
C ILE A 104 4.12 -9.09 2.74
N PRO A 105 4.25 -10.27 3.36
CA PRO A 105 3.46 -10.63 4.52
C PRO A 105 3.72 -9.68 5.70
N TYR A 106 2.62 -9.15 6.25
CA TYR A 106 2.67 -8.36 7.47
C TYR A 106 2.66 -9.22 8.74
N VAL A 107 2.18 -10.45 8.62
CA VAL A 107 2.21 -11.47 9.67
C VAL A 107 2.73 -12.77 9.08
N PHE A 108 3.55 -13.48 9.85
CA PHE A 108 4.03 -14.81 9.52
C PHE A 108 3.40 -15.84 10.47
N ARG A 109 3.06 -17.00 9.93
CA ARG A 109 2.68 -18.17 10.75
C ARG A 109 3.97 -18.94 11.03
N THR A 110 4.30 -19.09 12.30
CA THR A 110 5.43 -19.88 12.80
C THR A 110 4.90 -21.04 13.63
N ASP A 111 5.71 -22.07 13.84
CA ASP A 111 5.30 -23.26 14.62
C ASP A 111 4.87 -22.91 16.06
N SER A 112 5.38 -21.80 16.59
CA SER A 112 5.04 -21.26 17.92
C SER A 112 3.87 -20.28 17.92
N GLY A 113 3.22 -20.01 16.78
CA GLY A 113 2.08 -19.09 16.67
C GLY A 113 2.20 -18.07 15.53
N THR A 114 1.32 -17.06 15.54
CA THR A 114 1.36 -15.97 14.55
C THR A 114 2.26 -14.84 15.05
N THR A 115 3.35 -14.58 14.33
CA THR A 115 4.32 -13.54 14.67
C THR A 115 4.19 -12.38 13.67
N LYS A 116 4.09 -11.15 14.18
CA LYS A 116 4.05 -9.96 13.33
C LYS A 116 5.41 -9.75 12.65
N ASN A 117 5.42 -9.43 11.36
CA ASN A 117 6.62 -8.94 10.68
C ASN A 117 6.96 -7.59 11.33
N THR A 118 8.09 -7.51 12.03
CA THR A 118 8.43 -6.29 12.76
C THR A 118 8.52 -5.12 11.79
N ASN A 119 8.01 -3.95 12.20
CA ASN A 119 7.93 -2.72 11.40
C ASN A 119 9.15 -2.49 10.51
N LEU A 120 10.36 -2.58 11.08
CA LEU A 120 11.61 -2.31 10.37
C LEU A 120 11.83 -3.26 9.19
N ASN A 121 11.53 -4.55 9.36
CA ASN A 121 11.74 -5.56 8.32
C ASN A 121 10.62 -5.54 7.27
N PHE A 122 9.40 -5.14 7.63
CA PHE A 122 8.32 -4.92 6.66
C PHE A 122 8.62 -3.70 5.78
N LEU A 123 8.92 -2.56 6.39
CA LEU A 123 9.20 -1.31 5.67
C LEU A 123 10.42 -1.46 4.77
N GLU A 124 11.48 -2.13 5.21
CA GLU A 124 12.66 -2.38 4.37
C GLU A 124 12.31 -3.20 3.12
N GLN A 125 11.50 -4.25 3.26
CA GLN A 125 11.05 -5.05 2.12
C GLN A 125 10.20 -4.23 1.16
N VAL A 126 9.28 -3.40 1.68
CA VAL A 126 8.44 -2.53 0.84
C VAL A 126 9.31 -1.51 0.12
N SER A 127 10.22 -0.80 0.81
CA SER A 127 11.09 0.22 0.21
C SER A 127 12.08 -0.32 -0.84
N ARG A 128 12.41 -1.62 -0.81
CA ARG A 128 13.20 -2.26 -1.87
C ARG A 128 12.43 -2.44 -3.18
N ILE A 129 11.11 -2.54 -3.10
CA ILE A 129 10.24 -2.89 -4.22
C ILE A 129 9.42 -1.69 -4.69
N PHE A 130 9.08 -0.77 -3.78
CA PHE A 130 8.23 0.40 -4.01
C PHE A 130 8.97 1.69 -3.65
N GLY A 131 8.80 2.71 -4.49
CA GLY A 131 9.20 4.07 -4.17
C GLY A 131 8.27 4.71 -3.14
N LYS A 132 8.74 5.76 -2.46
CA LYS A 132 7.90 6.54 -1.52
C LYS A 132 6.82 7.38 -2.22
N ASP A 133 7.05 7.68 -3.50
CA ASP A 133 6.13 8.40 -4.39
C ASP A 133 5.29 7.47 -5.27
N ASP A 134 5.42 6.14 -5.09
CA ASP A 134 4.59 5.18 -5.81
C ASP A 134 3.16 5.20 -5.26
N GLU A 135 2.19 5.02 -6.13
CA GLU A 135 0.78 4.88 -5.76
C GLU A 135 0.49 3.43 -5.39
N ILE A 136 0.33 3.16 -4.10
CA ILE A 136 0.26 1.81 -3.53
C ILE A 136 -1.16 1.50 -3.04
N LEU A 137 -1.73 0.42 -3.54
CA LEU A 137 -2.96 -0.18 -3.03
C LEU A 137 -2.60 -1.29 -2.05
N VAL A 138 -2.99 -1.19 -0.79
CA VAL A 138 -2.69 -2.18 0.24
C VAL A 138 -3.91 -3.01 0.55
N GLY A 139 -3.81 -4.32 0.34
CA GLY A 139 -4.89 -5.26 0.59
C GLY A 139 -4.49 -6.37 1.55
N CYS A 140 -5.42 -6.76 2.42
CA CYS A 140 -5.29 -7.99 3.21
C CYS A 140 -6.53 -8.87 2.99
N GLN A 141 -6.80 -9.84 3.89
CA GLN A 141 -7.97 -10.70 3.74
C GLN A 141 -9.29 -9.92 3.92
N SER A 142 -9.37 -9.02 4.91
CA SER A 142 -10.64 -8.36 5.32
C SER A 142 -10.54 -6.85 5.59
N GLY A 143 -9.40 -6.22 5.34
CA GLY A 143 -9.15 -4.78 5.55
C GLY A 143 -8.39 -4.40 6.84
N ARG A 144 -8.46 -5.21 7.92
CA ARG A 144 -7.84 -4.80 9.21
C ARG A 144 -6.31 -4.75 9.20
N ARG A 145 -5.66 -5.77 8.63
CA ARG A 145 -4.19 -5.84 8.56
C ARG A 145 -3.62 -4.81 7.58
N SER A 146 -4.33 -4.57 6.48
CA SER A 146 -3.94 -3.60 5.46
C SER A 146 -4.04 -2.17 5.96
N LEU A 147 -5.05 -1.84 6.77
CA LEU A 147 -5.13 -0.53 7.42
C LEU A 147 -3.91 -0.26 8.31
N MET A 148 -3.52 -1.22 9.16
CA MET A 148 -2.33 -1.08 10.01
C MET A 148 -1.05 -0.93 9.19
N ALA A 149 -0.89 -1.74 8.14
CA ALA A 149 0.26 -1.65 7.25
C ALA A 149 0.29 -0.32 6.49
N ALA A 150 -0.85 0.19 6.05
CA ALA A 150 -0.96 1.46 5.37
C ALA A 150 -0.62 2.64 6.29
N THR A 151 -1.04 2.61 7.56
CA THR A 151 -0.61 3.60 8.56
C THR A 151 0.91 3.56 8.76
N GLU A 152 1.52 2.38 8.90
CA GLU A 152 2.97 2.26 9.04
C GLU A 152 3.73 2.78 7.80
N LEU A 153 3.19 2.55 6.60
CA LEU A 153 3.77 3.08 5.36
C LEU A 153 3.65 4.62 5.30
N HIS A 154 2.50 5.19 5.68
CA HIS A 154 2.36 6.65 5.78
C HIS A 154 3.38 7.23 6.76
N SER A 155 3.54 6.63 7.95
CA SER A 155 4.54 7.05 8.94
C SER A 155 5.99 6.92 8.44
N ALA A 156 6.26 5.98 7.54
CA ALA A 156 7.57 5.82 6.90
C ALA A 156 7.83 6.83 5.74
N GLY A 157 6.83 7.66 5.42
CA GLY A 157 6.88 8.71 4.41
C GLY A 157 6.46 8.26 3.01
N PHE A 158 5.69 7.18 2.89
CA PHE A 158 4.99 6.87 1.64
C PHE A 158 3.80 7.83 1.49
N THR A 159 3.73 8.52 0.35
CA THR A 159 2.82 9.66 0.16
C THR A 159 1.44 9.23 -0.34
N ASP A 160 1.37 8.22 -1.21
CA ASP A 160 0.12 7.73 -1.78
C ASP A 160 -0.11 6.24 -1.50
N VAL A 161 -0.57 5.96 -0.27
CA VAL A 161 -0.99 4.62 0.13
C VAL A 161 -2.48 4.61 0.39
N THR A 162 -3.17 3.69 -0.27
CA THR A 162 -4.62 3.51 -0.19
C THR A 162 -4.94 2.08 0.25
N ASP A 163 -5.66 1.94 1.36
CA ASP A 163 -6.20 0.67 1.85
C ASP A 163 -7.42 0.22 1.03
N ILE A 164 -7.59 -1.10 0.92
CA ILE A 164 -8.73 -1.71 0.26
C ILE A 164 -9.74 -2.19 1.30
N ALA A 165 -10.84 -1.46 1.43
CA ALA A 165 -11.95 -1.80 2.31
C ALA A 165 -12.54 -3.17 1.95
N GLY A 166 -12.68 -4.02 2.96
CA GLY A 166 -13.15 -5.40 2.81
C GLY A 166 -12.11 -6.36 2.23
N GLY A 167 -10.93 -5.87 1.84
CA GLY A 167 -9.78 -6.65 1.37
C GLY A 167 -10.11 -7.62 0.23
N PHE A 168 -9.36 -8.72 0.19
CA PHE A 168 -9.47 -9.76 -0.82
C PHE A 168 -10.81 -10.53 -0.74
N SER A 169 -11.44 -10.62 0.44
CA SER A 169 -12.79 -11.21 0.53
C SER A 169 -13.80 -10.43 -0.31
N SER A 170 -13.83 -9.10 -0.18
CA SER A 170 -14.71 -8.26 -1.00
C SER A 170 -14.34 -8.31 -2.48
N TRP A 171 -13.05 -8.40 -2.80
CA TRP A 171 -12.57 -8.59 -4.18
C TRP A 171 -13.16 -9.85 -4.82
N ARG A 172 -13.15 -10.97 -4.10
CA ARG A 172 -13.73 -12.24 -4.54
C ARG A 172 -15.25 -12.18 -4.66
N GLU A 173 -15.93 -11.60 -3.67
CA GLU A 173 -17.40 -11.47 -3.69
C GLU A 173 -17.89 -10.64 -4.88
N LYS A 174 -17.11 -9.64 -5.30
CA LYS A 174 -17.40 -8.82 -6.48
C LYS A 174 -17.05 -9.50 -7.80
N GLY A 175 -16.47 -10.71 -7.78
CA GLY A 175 -16.12 -11.46 -8.99
C GLY A 175 -15.02 -10.79 -9.81
N LEU A 176 -14.14 -10.02 -9.17
CA LEU A 176 -13.03 -9.34 -9.83
C LEU A 176 -11.94 -10.37 -10.24
N PRO A 177 -11.12 -10.07 -11.26
CA PRO A 177 -10.09 -10.99 -11.75
C PRO A 177 -9.10 -11.40 -10.65
N ILE A 178 -8.76 -12.68 -10.63
CA ILE A 178 -7.80 -13.28 -9.69
C ILE A 178 -6.84 -14.20 -10.44
N ASN A 179 -5.59 -14.22 -10.00
CA ASN A 179 -4.54 -15.12 -10.44
C ASN A 179 -4.14 -16.07 -9.31
N GLN A 180 -3.57 -17.21 -9.68
CA GLN A 180 -3.08 -18.26 -8.78
C GLN A 180 -1.62 -18.57 -9.11
#